data_AF-A0A0B8NXB2-F1
#
_entry.id   AF-A0A0B8NXB2-F1
#
_cell.length_a   1.000
_cell.length_b   1.000
_cell.length_c   1.000
_cell.angle_alpha   90.00
_cell.angle_beta   90.00
_cell.angle_gamma   90.00
#
_symmetry.space_group_name_H-M   'P 1'
#
loop_
_entity.id
_entity.type
_entity.pdbx_description
1 polymer ?
#
loop_
_entity_poly.entity_id
_entity_poly.type
_entity_poly.pdbx_seq_one_letter_code
_entity_poly.pdbx_strand_id
1 'polypeptide(L)'
;MPQEITIEQLFSGQTTYIWKLGDYNGDDDLIAQGIVGYLTPHYIGTNDKVDKQATAVKITGRVFKITPSWAEINIGQSEKQLALEVIVLGERYLLFEPEWKRQYFNKLPKRCIFENHED
;
A
#
# COMPACT_ATOMS: atom_id res chain seq x y z
N MET A 1 17.15 5.38 -4.11
CA MET A 1 17.25 3.94 -3.79
C MET A 1 15.90 3.47 -3.27
N PRO A 2 15.37 2.31 -3.69
CA PRO A 2 14.16 1.76 -3.08
C PRO A 2 14.42 1.58 -1.58
N GLN A 3 13.55 2.15 -0.76
CA GLN A 3 13.71 2.11 0.69
C GLN A 3 13.17 0.75 1.17
N GLU A 4 14.04 -0.07 1.74
CA GLU A 4 13.64 -1.28 2.46
C GLU A 4 13.36 -0.89 3.91
N ILE A 5 12.15 -1.22 4.37
CA ILE A 5 11.67 -0.98 5.74
C ILE A 5 11.10 -2.30 6.28
N THR A 6 10.98 -2.47 7.58
CA THR A 6 10.25 -3.63 8.13
C THR A 6 8.76 -3.32 8.28
N ILE A 7 7.94 -4.37 8.35
CA ILE A 7 6.51 -4.26 8.69
C ILE A 7 6.32 -3.54 10.03
N GLU A 8 7.15 -3.86 11.02
CA GLU A 8 7.15 -3.19 12.32
C GLU A 8 7.37 -1.68 12.21
N GLN A 9 8.32 -1.24 11.39
CA GLN A 9 8.57 0.18 11.16
C GLN A 9 7.40 0.85 10.44
N LEU A 10 6.86 0.18 9.42
CA LEU A 10 5.73 0.66 8.62
C LEU A 10 4.50 0.94 9.47
N PHE A 11 4.13 0.01 10.35
CA PHE A 11 2.93 0.12 11.19
C PHE A 11 3.22 0.45 12.65
N SER A 12 4.42 0.95 12.97
CA SER A 12 4.81 1.34 14.33
C SER A 12 4.58 0.25 15.40
N GLY A 13 4.91 -0.99 15.07
CA GLY A 13 4.76 -2.17 15.94
C GLY A 13 3.33 -2.71 16.08
N GLN A 14 2.36 -2.15 15.34
CA GLN A 14 1.01 -2.69 15.32
C GLN A 14 0.96 -4.06 14.64
N THR A 15 0.00 -4.89 15.03
CA THR A 15 -0.22 -6.17 14.35
C THR A 15 -0.65 -5.90 12.92
N THR A 16 -0.03 -6.58 11.98
CA THR A 16 -0.29 -6.43 10.55
C THR A 16 -1.06 -7.61 10.01
N TYR A 17 -1.99 -7.30 9.12
CA TYR A 17 -2.91 -8.21 8.49
C TYR A 17 -2.86 -8.04 6.98
N ILE A 18 -3.11 -9.14 6.27
CA ILE A 18 -3.33 -9.16 4.83
C ILE A 18 -4.83 -9.27 4.60
N TRP A 19 -5.40 -8.24 4.01
CA TRP A 19 -6.75 -8.29 3.47
C TRP A 19 -6.66 -8.66 1.99
N LYS A 20 -6.95 -9.93 1.68
CA LYS A 20 -6.85 -10.44 0.30
C LYS A 20 -7.93 -9.82 -0.58
N LEU A 21 -7.54 -9.47 -1.81
CA LEU A 21 -8.52 -9.21 -2.86
C LEU A 21 -9.26 -10.51 -3.18
N GLY A 22 -10.53 -10.42 -3.52
CA GLY A 22 -11.35 -11.57 -3.92
C GLY A 22 -12.17 -11.25 -5.17
N ASP A 23 -13.07 -12.16 -5.54
CA ASP A 23 -13.96 -12.02 -6.71
C ASP A 23 -15.08 -10.96 -6.51
N TYR A 24 -14.85 -9.95 -5.67
CA TYR A 24 -15.81 -8.87 -5.47
C TYR A 24 -15.63 -7.81 -6.56
N ASN A 25 -16.77 -7.32 -7.08
CA ASN A 25 -16.81 -6.34 -8.17
C ASN A 25 -15.92 -5.12 -7.88
N GLY A 26 -14.85 -4.95 -8.66
CA GLY A 26 -13.95 -3.78 -8.62
C GLY A 26 -12.47 -4.09 -8.49
N ASP A 27 -12.11 -5.32 -8.09
CA ASP A 27 -10.72 -5.71 -7.85
C ASP A 27 -10.03 -6.39 -9.05
N ASP A 28 -10.79 -6.72 -10.10
CA ASP A 28 -10.31 -7.45 -11.29
C ASP A 28 -9.07 -6.81 -11.92
N ASP A 29 -9.05 -5.48 -12.02
CA ASP A 29 -7.93 -4.72 -12.59
C ASP A 29 -6.66 -4.79 -11.72
N LEU A 30 -6.82 -4.89 -10.40
CA LEU A 30 -5.71 -5.03 -9.46
C LEU A 30 -5.16 -6.46 -9.49
N ILE A 31 -6.06 -7.44 -9.52
CA ILE A 31 -5.72 -8.86 -9.64
C ILE A 31 -5.01 -9.12 -10.98
N ALA A 32 -5.51 -8.57 -12.09
CA ALA A 32 -4.87 -8.66 -13.41
C ALA A 32 -3.47 -8.05 -13.44
N GLN A 33 -3.19 -7.08 -12.55
CA GLN A 33 -1.87 -6.48 -12.37
C GLN A 33 -0.98 -7.26 -11.38
N GLY A 34 -1.47 -8.37 -10.83
CA GLY A 34 -0.77 -9.25 -9.90
C GLY A 34 -0.73 -8.73 -8.47
N ILE A 35 -1.66 -7.86 -8.08
CA ILE A 35 -1.84 -7.42 -6.69
C ILE A 35 -2.68 -8.48 -5.97
N VAL A 36 -2.22 -8.94 -4.81
CA VAL A 36 -2.90 -10.02 -4.06
C VAL A 36 -3.79 -9.50 -2.92
N GLY A 37 -3.61 -8.24 -2.48
CA GLY A 37 -4.29 -7.73 -1.30
C GLY A 37 -3.79 -6.38 -0.81
N TYR A 38 -4.40 -5.94 0.28
CA TYR A 38 -3.95 -4.82 1.08
C TYR A 38 -3.16 -5.31 2.31
N LEU A 39 -2.09 -4.59 2.62
CA LEU A 39 -1.37 -4.74 3.88
C LEU A 39 -1.86 -3.65 4.84
N THR A 40 -2.40 -4.04 5.99
CA THR A 40 -3.11 -3.11 6.88
C THR A 40 -2.90 -3.46 8.36
N PRO A 41 -2.87 -2.48 9.28
CA PRO A 41 -2.87 -2.77 10.71
C PRO A 41 -4.27 -3.13 11.23
N HIS A 42 -5.31 -3.05 10.39
CA HIS A 42 -6.69 -3.28 10.77
C HIS A 42 -7.13 -4.72 10.50
N TYR A 43 -7.74 -5.35 11.51
CA TYR A 43 -8.36 -6.65 11.36
C TYR A 43 -9.75 -6.52 10.71
N ILE A 44 -9.96 -7.20 9.60
CA ILE A 44 -11.21 -7.14 8.82
C ILE A 44 -11.71 -8.56 8.58
N GLY A 45 -12.00 -9.28 9.66
CA GLY A 45 -12.73 -10.56 9.64
C GLY A 45 -12.02 -11.76 9.02
N THR A 46 -11.65 -11.70 7.74
CA THR A 46 -11.04 -12.77 6.94
C THR A 46 -9.55 -12.56 6.69
N ASN A 47 -8.91 -11.63 7.40
CA ASN A 47 -7.53 -11.29 7.14
C ASN A 47 -6.56 -12.34 7.70
N ASP A 48 -5.52 -12.64 6.92
CA ASP A 48 -4.40 -13.44 7.40
C ASP A 48 -3.47 -12.55 8.21
N LYS A 49 -3.06 -13.02 9.39
CA LYS A 49 -2.07 -12.32 10.21
C LYS A 49 -0.68 -12.49 9.59
N VAL A 50 0.09 -11.40 9.55
CA VAL A 50 1.50 -11.48 9.17
C VAL A 50 2.33 -11.85 10.39
N ASP A 51 2.80 -13.10 10.46
CA ASP A 51 3.49 -13.64 11.64
C ASP A 51 4.88 -13.07 11.88
N LYS A 52 5.48 -12.44 10.86
CA LYS A 52 6.86 -11.92 10.92
C LYS A 52 6.87 -10.41 10.80
N GLN A 53 6.81 -9.70 11.93
CA GLN A 53 6.89 -8.23 11.94
C GLN A 53 8.25 -7.67 11.49
N ALA A 54 9.32 -8.47 11.60
CA ALA A 54 10.65 -8.14 11.08
C ALA A 54 10.78 -8.33 9.54
N THR A 55 9.70 -8.69 8.85
CA THR A 55 9.73 -8.90 7.40
C THR A 55 10.02 -7.60 6.66
N ALA A 56 10.96 -7.66 5.72
CA ALA A 56 11.26 -6.56 4.82
C ALA A 56 10.09 -6.27 3.87
N VAL A 57 9.79 -4.98 3.74
CA VAL A 57 8.82 -4.38 2.84
C VAL A 57 9.58 -3.50 1.87
N LYS A 58 9.43 -3.77 0.59
CA LYS A 58 10.04 -2.97 -0.48
C LYS A 58 8.99 -2.05 -1.09
N ILE A 59 9.18 -0.74 -0.94
CA ILE A 59 8.35 0.26 -1.62
C ILE A 59 8.76 0.34 -3.10
N THR A 60 7.81 0.15 -4.01
CA THR A 60 8.10 0.16 -5.46
C THR A 60 8.01 1.55 -6.08
N GLY A 61 7.23 2.44 -5.45
CA GLY A 61 6.93 3.78 -5.96
C GLY A 61 5.76 3.83 -6.95
N ARG A 62 5.14 2.69 -7.30
CA ARG A 62 3.90 2.66 -8.09
C ARG A 62 2.73 3.08 -7.21
N VAL A 63 1.94 4.02 -7.70
CA VAL A 63 0.74 4.53 -7.03
C VAL A 63 -0.48 4.19 -7.87
N PHE A 64 -1.52 3.68 -7.22
CA PHE A 64 -2.78 3.29 -7.83
C PHE A 64 -3.86 4.27 -7.42
N LYS A 65 -4.75 4.60 -8.36
CA LYS A 65 -5.99 5.30 -8.07
C LYS A 65 -7.11 4.26 -8.01
N ILE A 66 -7.75 4.14 -6.86
CA ILE A 66 -8.68 3.05 -6.55
C ILE A 66 -9.97 3.65 -6.03
N THR A 67 -11.09 3.31 -6.64
CA THR A 67 -12.41 3.66 -6.11
C THR A 67 -12.69 2.80 -4.89
N PRO A 68 -12.70 3.34 -3.67
CA PRO A 68 -12.83 2.52 -2.49
C PRO A 68 -14.27 2.03 -2.33
N SER A 69 -14.41 0.78 -1.97
CA SER A 69 -15.61 0.19 -1.41
C SER A 69 -16.01 0.86 -0.10
N TRP A 70 -17.26 0.64 0.32
CA TRP A 70 -17.73 1.12 1.61
C TRP A 70 -16.86 0.61 2.77
N ALA A 71 -16.39 -0.64 2.70
CA ALA A 71 -15.52 -1.20 3.74
C ALA A 71 -14.16 -0.49 3.79
N GLU A 72 -13.53 -0.23 2.64
CA GLU A 72 -12.25 0.48 2.55
C GLU A 72 -12.31 1.90 3.11
N ILE A 73 -13.40 2.63 2.86
CA ILE A 73 -13.61 3.97 3.42
C ILE A 73 -13.62 3.91 4.96
N ASN A 74 -14.27 2.89 5.54
CA ASN A 74 -14.43 2.78 7.00
C ASN A 74 -13.16 2.32 7.75
N ILE A 75 -12.16 1.81 7.05
CA ILE A 75 -10.87 1.36 7.64
C ILE A 75 -9.73 2.34 7.36
N GLY A 76 -10.05 3.56 6.92
CA GLY A 76 -9.07 4.61 6.74
C GLY A 76 -8.51 4.74 5.33
N GLN A 77 -9.20 4.27 4.28
CA GLN A 77 -8.82 4.68 2.94
C GLN A 77 -9.10 6.18 2.75
N SER A 78 -8.18 6.92 2.11
CA SER A 78 -8.34 8.36 2.02
C SER A 78 -9.29 8.81 0.92
N GLU A 79 -9.85 10.00 1.08
CA GLU A 79 -10.67 10.69 0.07
C GLU A 79 -9.93 10.90 -1.26
N LYS A 80 -8.59 10.81 -1.26
CA LYS A 80 -7.79 10.92 -2.48
C LYS A 80 -7.77 9.64 -3.30
N GLN A 81 -8.28 8.52 -2.75
CA GLN A 81 -8.45 7.28 -3.48
C GLN A 81 -7.12 6.71 -3.99
N LEU A 82 -6.05 6.85 -3.20
CA LEU A 82 -4.70 6.44 -3.58
C LEU A 82 -4.23 5.25 -2.75
N ALA A 83 -3.53 4.33 -3.39
CA ALA A 83 -2.76 3.29 -2.72
C ALA A 83 -1.34 3.19 -3.27
N LEU A 84 -0.40 2.85 -2.39
CA LEU A 84 1.01 2.65 -2.74
C LEU A 84 1.31 1.16 -2.80
N GLU A 85 1.99 0.73 -3.86
CA GLU A 85 2.44 -0.65 -3.97
C GLU A 85 3.68 -0.92 -3.13
N VAL A 86 3.63 -2.08 -2.46
CA VAL A 86 4.75 -2.67 -1.73
C VAL A 86 4.92 -4.14 -2.08
N ILE A 87 6.15 -4.63 -1.95
CA ILE A 87 6.46 -6.05 -2.10
C ILE A 87 6.85 -6.60 -0.72
N VAL A 88 6.20 -7.70 -0.32
CA VAL A 88 6.44 -8.40 0.94
C VAL A 88 6.51 -9.90 0.65
N LEU A 89 7.58 -10.57 1.06
CA LEU A 89 7.81 -12.01 0.81
C LEU A 89 7.66 -12.43 -0.67
N GLY A 90 7.93 -11.52 -1.62
CA GLY A 90 7.81 -11.78 -3.05
C GLY A 90 6.44 -11.45 -3.66
N GLU A 91 5.44 -11.20 -2.84
CA GLU A 91 4.08 -10.88 -3.25
C GLU A 91 3.83 -9.36 -3.26
N ARG A 92 2.88 -8.92 -4.09
CA ARG A 92 2.59 -7.48 -4.31
C ARG A 92 1.30 -7.08 -3.60
N TYR A 93 1.42 -6.11 -2.71
CA TYR A 93 0.33 -5.59 -1.90
C TYR A 93 0.17 -4.09 -2.07
N LEU A 94 -0.95 -3.58 -1.59
CA LEU A 94 -1.24 -2.15 -1.53
C LEU A 94 -1.31 -1.64 -0.09
N LEU A 95 -0.87 -0.40 0.10
CA LEU A 95 -1.02 0.37 1.33
C LEU A 95 -2.00 1.53 1.11
N PHE A 96 -2.96 1.70 2.02
CA PHE A 96 -3.84 2.85 2.03
C PHE A 96 -3.08 4.16 2.27
N GLU A 97 -3.57 5.27 1.70
CA GLU A 97 -2.87 6.57 1.75
C GLU A 97 -2.40 6.97 3.15
N PRO A 98 -3.21 6.86 4.22
CA PRO A 98 -2.79 7.32 5.54
C PRO A 98 -1.58 6.59 6.11
N GLU A 99 -1.40 5.32 5.74
CA GLU A 99 -0.31 4.46 6.22
C GLU A 99 1.05 4.94 5.69
N TRP A 100 1.13 5.24 4.38
CA TRP A 100 2.41 5.62 3.78
C TRP A 100 2.65 7.13 3.73
N LYS A 101 1.58 7.95 3.70
CA LYS A 101 1.70 9.41 3.60
C LYS A 101 2.34 10.04 4.82
N ARG A 102 2.05 9.52 6.02
CA ARG A 102 2.59 10.07 7.28
C ARG A 102 4.10 9.86 7.42
N GLN A 103 4.63 8.76 6.90
CA GLN A 103 6.02 8.38 7.15
C GLN A 103 6.96 8.58 5.94
N TYR A 104 6.45 8.48 4.71
CA TYR A 104 7.30 8.34 3.53
C TYR A 104 7.12 9.42 2.48
N PHE A 105 5.99 10.14 2.43
CA PHE A 105 5.77 11.17 1.39
C PHE A 105 6.87 12.25 1.40
N ASN A 106 7.32 12.64 2.59
CA ASN A 106 8.38 13.62 2.77
C ASN A 106 9.79 13.08 2.45
N LYS A 107 9.95 11.77 2.33
CA LYS A 107 11.21 11.07 2.05
C LYS A 107 11.31 10.59 0.61
N LEU A 108 10.20 10.60 -0.14
CA LEU A 108 10.23 10.30 -1.56
C LEU A 108 11.08 11.36 -2.27
N PRO A 109 11.99 10.96 -3.17
CA PRO A 109 12.73 11.93 -3.96
C PRO A 109 11.74 12.85 -4.68
N LYS A 110 12.03 14.16 -4.69
CA LYS A 110 11.25 15.11 -5.49
C LYS A 110 11.15 14.55 -6.90
N ARG A 111 9.92 14.47 -7.44
CA ARG A 111 9.72 14.11 -8.84
C ARG A 111 10.50 15.09 -9.73
N CYS A 112 10.95 14.62 -10.89
CA CYS A 112 11.64 15.42 -11.87
C CYS A 112 10.95 16.78 -12.03
N ILE A 113 11.72 17.85 -11.86
CA ILE A 113 11.29 19.17 -12.30
C ILE A 113 11.39 19.10 -13.81
N PHE A 114 10.27 19.26 -14.52
CA PHE A 114 10.33 19.49 -15.95
C PHE A 114 11.01 20.85 -16.13
N GLU A 115 12.29 20.85 -16.48
CA GLU A 115 12.92 22.04 -17.02
C GLU A 115 12.23 22.28 -18.36
N ASN A 116 11.33 23.26 -18.39
CA ASN A 116 10.85 23.81 -19.65
C ASN A 116 12.07 24.40 -20.34
N HIS A 117 12.64 23.66 -21.29
CA HIS A 117 13.47 24.27 -22.32
C HIS A 117 12.52 25.13 -23.16
N GLU A 118 12.46 26.42 -22.84
CA GLU A 118 11.97 27.44 -23.77
C GLU A 118 13.08 27.61 -24.83
N ASP A 119 12.78 27.16 -26.05
CA ASP A 119 13.52 27.49 -27.28
C ASP A 119 13.14 28.89 -27.78
#